data_AF-A0A6J2YVA1-F1
#
_entry.id   AF-A0A6J2YVA1-F1
#
_cell.length_a   1.000
_cell.length_b   1.000
_cell.length_c   1.000
_cell.angle_alpha   90.00
_cell.angle_beta   90.00
_cell.angle_gamma   90.00
#
_symmetry.space_group_name_H-M   'P 1'
#
loop_
_entity.id
_entity.type
_entity.pdbx_description
1 polymer ?
#
loop_
_entity_poly.entity_id
_entity_poly.type
_entity_poly.pdbx_seq_one_letter_code
_entity_poly.pdbx_strand_id
1 'polypeptide(L)'
;MVKEEKNKVWDDKCKEINTYIGGRRNTEVWRFIKTTTEKQESAPIEIITNKEWVKYYSKLLSENRPEYQEPPQPEINIEGEEIYVDTNKIKTAIMSLKNGRACGPEGVYAELIKSGSKNLFRMLTNTVNQCLNGHPVPEQWKKSIYPLYI
;
A
#
# COMPACT_ATOMS: atom_id res chain seq x y z
N MET A 1 -24.48 -26.66 -4.79
CA MET A 1 -25.61 -27.00 -3.89
C MET A 1 -25.27 -26.99 -2.40
N VAL A 2 -24.60 -27.99 -1.79
CA VAL A 2 -24.41 -28.02 -0.31
C VAL A 2 -23.62 -26.83 0.26
N LYS A 3 -22.67 -26.26 -0.50
CA LYS A 3 -21.93 -25.05 -0.09
C LYS A 3 -22.76 -23.77 -0.20
N GLU A 4 -23.64 -23.67 -1.19
CA GLU A 4 -24.47 -22.46 -1.41
C GLU A 4 -25.55 -22.34 -0.34
N GLU A 5 -26.20 -23.46 0.02
CA GLU A 5 -27.20 -23.49 1.10
C GLU A 5 -26.58 -23.10 2.45
N LYS A 6 -25.37 -23.60 2.74
CA LYS A 6 -24.61 -23.25 3.95
C LYS A 6 -24.22 -21.78 3.98
N ASN A 7 -23.79 -21.23 2.84
CA ASN A 7 -23.42 -19.82 2.75
C ASN A 7 -24.64 -18.90 2.93
N LYS A 8 -25.79 -19.27 2.37
CA LYS A 8 -27.04 -18.52 2.54
C LYS A 8 -27.51 -18.47 4.00
N VAL A 9 -27.40 -19.60 4.71
CA VAL A 9 -27.68 -19.67 6.15
C VAL A 9 -26.72 -18.77 6.96
N TRP A 10 -25.46 -18.66 6.55
CA TRP A 10 -24.50 -17.76 7.19
C TRP A 10 -24.80 -16.29 6.89
N ASP A 11 -25.17 -15.95 5.66
CA ASP A 11 -25.55 -14.58 5.28
C ASP A 11 -26.78 -14.09 6.04
N ASP A 12 -27.80 -14.95 6.19
CA ASP A 12 -29.01 -14.59 6.93
C ASP A 12 -28.72 -14.42 8.44
N LYS A 13 -27.82 -15.23 9.00
CA LYS A 13 -27.32 -15.06 10.37
C LYS A 13 -26.52 -13.77 10.56
N CYS A 14 -25.67 -13.39 9.60
CA CYS A 14 -24.91 -12.15 9.63
C CYS A 14 -25.82 -10.93 9.58
N LYS A 15 -26.90 -10.98 8.78
CA LYS A 15 -27.93 -9.93 8.75
C LYS A 15 -28.63 -9.80 10.09
N GLU A 16 -28.99 -10.91 10.73
CA GLU A 16 -29.61 -10.92 12.05
C GLU A 16 -28.67 -10.27 13.09
N ILE A 17 -27.40 -10.67 13.15
CA ILE A 17 -26.40 -10.07 14.05
C ILE A 17 -26.27 -8.55 13.83
N ASN A 18 -26.25 -8.10 12.57
CA ASN A 18 -26.17 -6.68 12.24
C ASN A 18 -27.36 -5.86 12.76
N THR A 19 -28.55 -6.45 12.94
CA THR A 19 -29.69 -5.74 13.55
C THR A 19 -29.50 -5.47 15.05
N TYR A 20 -28.62 -6.20 15.71
CA TYR A 20 -28.33 -6.05 17.15
C TYR A 20 -27.07 -5.23 17.44
N ILE A 21 -26.20 -5.01 16.43
CA ILE A 21 -24.99 -4.21 16.56
C ILE A 21 -25.36 -2.72 16.47
N GLY A 22 -25.26 -2.01 17.60
CA GLY A 22 -25.50 -0.56 17.67
C GLY A 22 -26.24 -0.03 18.90
N GLY A 23 -26.55 -0.85 19.92
CA GLY A 23 -27.27 -0.41 21.12
C GLY A 23 -27.03 -1.23 22.39
N ARG A 24 -27.86 -1.02 23.43
CA ARG A 24 -27.80 -1.62 24.80
C ARG A 24 -27.79 -3.16 24.89
N ARG A 25 -27.85 -3.89 23.76
CA ARG A 25 -27.96 -5.36 23.68
C ARG A 25 -26.66 -6.08 23.31
N ASN A 26 -25.50 -5.41 23.40
CA ASN A 26 -24.18 -6.03 23.16
C ASN A 26 -23.98 -7.35 23.93
N THR A 27 -24.52 -7.48 25.14
CA THR A 27 -24.40 -8.71 25.94
C THR A 27 -25.09 -9.92 25.31
N GLU A 28 -26.19 -9.72 24.59
CA GLU A 28 -26.91 -10.81 23.91
C GLU A 28 -26.17 -11.24 22.64
N VAL A 29 -25.59 -10.28 21.91
CA VAL A 29 -24.69 -10.56 20.78
C VAL A 29 -23.48 -11.36 21.24
N TRP A 30 -22.84 -10.97 22.36
CA TRP A 30 -21.71 -11.70 22.93
C TRP A 30 -22.07 -13.10 23.42
N ARG A 31 -23.24 -13.28 24.09
CA ARG A 31 -23.73 -14.61 24.47
C ARG A 31 -24.01 -15.49 23.26
N PHE A 32 -24.55 -14.92 22.19
CA PHE A 32 -24.83 -15.65 20.96
C PHE A 32 -23.56 -16.08 20.22
N ILE A 33 -22.58 -15.18 20.07
CA ILE A 33 -21.26 -15.50 19.50
C ILE A 33 -20.57 -16.61 20.31
N LYS A 34 -20.62 -16.52 21.65
CA LYS A 34 -20.02 -17.52 22.53
C LYS A 34 -20.68 -18.90 22.39
N THR A 35 -22.02 -18.96 22.40
CA THR A 35 -22.75 -20.23 22.20
C THR A 35 -22.49 -20.86 20.82
N THR A 36 -22.25 -20.02 19.80
CA THR A 36 -22.00 -20.48 18.42
C THR A 36 -20.56 -20.98 18.26
N THR A 37 -19.60 -20.34 18.93
CA THR A 37 -18.18 -20.76 18.93
C THR A 37 -17.94 -22.01 19.77
N GLU A 38 -18.68 -22.22 20.86
CA GLU A 38 -18.60 -23.46 21.67
C GLU A 38 -19.11 -24.71 20.94
N LYS A 39 -19.99 -24.57 19.94
CA LYS A 39 -20.56 -25.68 19.16
C LYS A 39 -19.81 -25.99 17.87
N GLN A 40 -18.97 -25.07 17.38
CA GLN A 40 -18.05 -25.40 16.31
C GLN A 40 -16.83 -26.06 16.94
N GLU A 41 -16.74 -27.39 16.83
CA GLU A 41 -15.44 -28.06 16.91
C GLU A 41 -14.49 -27.25 16.03
N SER A 42 -13.41 -26.73 16.62
CA SER A 42 -12.45 -25.92 15.91
C SER A 42 -11.95 -26.76 14.74
N ALA A 43 -12.43 -26.45 13.53
CA ALA A 43 -11.88 -27.05 12.33
C ALA A 43 -10.36 -26.85 12.42
N PRO A 44 -9.56 -27.89 12.17
CA PRO A 44 -8.11 -27.75 12.22
C PRO A 44 -7.74 -26.60 11.29
N ILE A 45 -7.31 -25.49 11.89
CA ILE A 45 -6.80 -24.36 11.13
C ILE A 45 -5.50 -24.88 10.54
N GLU A 46 -5.52 -25.22 9.24
CA GLU A 46 -4.31 -25.56 8.52
C GLU A 46 -3.44 -24.32 8.50
N ILE A 47 -2.45 -24.28 9.39
CA ILE A 47 -1.48 -23.20 9.47
C ILE A 47 -0.63 -23.30 8.21
N ILE A 48 -0.87 -22.38 7.28
CA ILE A 48 -0.05 -22.21 6.08
C ILE A 48 1.37 -21.91 6.53
N THR A 49 2.32 -22.69 6.02
CA THR A 49 3.72 -22.55 6.40
C THR A 49 4.31 -21.27 5.81
N ASN A 50 5.33 -20.70 6.47
CA ASN A 50 6.01 -19.50 5.96
C ASN A 50 6.57 -19.71 4.54
N LYS A 51 7.02 -20.93 4.22
CA LYS A 51 7.50 -21.30 2.87
C LYS A 51 6.41 -21.16 1.81
N GLU A 52 5.18 -21.54 2.14
CA GLU A 52 4.04 -21.43 1.23
C GLU A 52 3.63 -19.97 1.03
N TRP A 53 3.66 -19.17 2.11
CA TRP A 53 3.45 -17.72 2.03
C TRP A 53 4.48 -17.04 1.13
N VAL A 54 5.76 -17.32 1.33
CA VAL A 54 6.84 -16.78 0.49
C VAL A 54 6.64 -17.17 -0.96
N LYS A 55 6.31 -18.43 -1.25
CA LYS A 55 6.04 -18.90 -2.61
C LYS A 55 4.85 -18.18 -3.25
N TYR A 56 3.77 -18.03 -2.51
CA TYR A 56 2.56 -17.36 -2.97
C TYR A 56 2.81 -15.88 -3.28
N TYR A 57 3.40 -15.14 -2.33
CA TYR A 57 3.68 -13.72 -2.51
C TYR A 57 4.76 -13.46 -3.54
N SER A 58 5.78 -14.33 -3.65
CA SER A 58 6.78 -14.21 -4.72
C SER A 58 6.10 -14.29 -6.08
N LYS A 59 5.17 -15.23 -6.28
CA LYS A 59 4.42 -15.33 -7.53
C LYS A 59 3.48 -14.13 -7.75
N LEU A 60 2.79 -13.69 -6.70
CA LEU A 60 1.83 -12.58 -6.76
C LEU A 60 2.50 -11.24 -7.07
N LEU A 61 3.67 -10.99 -6.48
CA LEU A 61 4.43 -9.75 -6.59
C LEU A 61 5.42 -9.77 -7.77
N SER A 62 5.56 -10.90 -8.47
CA SER A 62 6.31 -10.97 -9.72
C SER A 62 5.41 -10.54 -10.88
N GLU A 63 5.79 -9.47 -11.58
CA GLU A 63 5.07 -8.97 -12.75
C GLU A 63 5.38 -9.87 -13.97
N ASN A 64 4.57 -10.93 -14.15
CA ASN A 64 4.74 -11.91 -15.22
C ASN A 64 4.00 -11.53 -16.53
N ARG A 65 3.44 -10.32 -16.59
CA ARG A 65 2.70 -9.87 -17.78
C ARG A 65 3.68 -9.60 -18.93
N PRO A 66 3.41 -10.09 -20.15
CA PRO A 66 4.34 -9.96 -21.28
C PRO A 66 4.67 -8.50 -21.62
N GLU A 67 3.74 -7.58 -21.36
CA GLU A 67 3.89 -6.12 -21.51
C GLU A 67 5.03 -5.51 -20.67
N TYR A 68 5.46 -6.21 -19.61
CA TYR A 68 6.52 -5.77 -18.68
C TYR A 68 7.76 -6.66 -18.72
N GLN A 69 7.77 -7.68 -19.59
CA GLN A 69 8.93 -8.55 -19.82
C GLN A 69 9.86 -8.01 -20.91
N GLU A 70 9.43 -6.98 -21.66
CA GLU A 70 10.29 -6.33 -22.64
C GLU A 70 11.48 -5.67 -21.92
N PRO A 71 12.69 -5.73 -22.51
CA PRO A 71 13.82 -4.97 -22.00
C PRO A 71 13.41 -3.50 -21.88
N PRO A 72 13.91 -2.78 -20.86
CA PRO A 72 13.61 -1.35 -20.72
C PRO A 72 13.88 -0.69 -22.07
N GLN A 73 12.88 0.02 -22.58
CA GLN A 73 13.00 0.73 -23.85
C GLN A 73 14.30 1.56 -23.81
N PRO A 74 15.05 1.64 -24.92
CA PRO A 74 16.26 2.44 -24.96
C PRO A 74 15.96 3.84 -24.43
N GLU A 75 16.88 4.39 -23.64
CA GLU A 75 16.79 5.76 -23.14
C GLU A 75 16.36 6.66 -24.30
N ILE A 76 15.19 7.28 -24.16
CA ILE A 76 14.62 8.09 -25.22
C ILE A 76 15.55 9.30 -25.35
N ASN A 77 16.50 9.23 -26.30
CA ASN A 77 17.37 10.35 -26.62
C ASN A 77 16.57 11.32 -27.48
N ILE A 78 15.62 11.99 -26.84
CA ILE A 78 14.91 13.10 -27.44
C ILE A 78 15.90 14.26 -27.35
N GLU A 79 16.39 14.75 -28.49
CA GLU A 79 16.83 16.14 -28.62
C GLU A 79 15.60 17.03 -28.39
N GLY A 80 15.12 17.03 -27.15
CA GLY A 80 13.96 17.77 -26.68
C GLY A 80 14.40 19.08 -26.07
N GLU A 81 13.50 20.05 -26.10
CA GLU A 81 13.69 21.32 -25.40
C GLU A 81 13.91 21.07 -23.90
N GLU A 82 14.92 21.70 -23.31
CA GLU A 82 15.22 21.52 -21.88
C GLU A 82 13.99 21.87 -21.04
N ILE A 83 13.52 20.90 -20.26
CA ILE A 83 12.39 21.11 -19.36
C ILE A 83 12.91 21.79 -18.10
N TYR A 84 12.49 23.03 -17.89
CA TYR A 84 12.79 23.78 -16.67
C TYR A 84 11.56 23.92 -15.78
N VAL A 85 11.68 23.43 -14.54
CA VAL A 85 10.69 23.64 -13.49
C VAL A 85 11.19 24.71 -12.51
N ASP A 86 10.35 25.71 -12.29
CA ASP A 86 10.62 26.77 -11.31
C ASP A 86 10.52 26.27 -9.86
N THR A 87 11.30 26.89 -8.98
CA THR A 87 11.34 26.56 -7.55
C THR A 87 9.98 26.75 -6.88
N ASN A 88 9.13 27.70 -7.34
CA ASN A 88 7.80 27.86 -6.77
C ASN A 88 6.87 26.70 -7.10
N LYS A 89 6.97 26.10 -8.30
CA LYS A 89 6.21 24.90 -8.66
C LYS A 89 6.60 23.72 -7.78
N ILE A 90 7.90 23.51 -7.58
CA ILE A 90 8.43 22.49 -6.68
C ILE A 90 7.95 22.72 -5.24
N LYS A 91 8.01 23.96 -4.76
CA LYS A 91 7.49 24.31 -3.43
C LYS A 91 6.01 23.97 -3.30
N THR A 92 5.18 24.33 -4.27
CA THR A 92 3.75 23.99 -4.27
C THR A 92 3.53 22.47 -4.25
N ALA A 93 4.29 21.71 -5.04
CA ALA A 93 4.24 20.25 -5.05
C ALA A 93 4.62 19.66 -3.68
N ILE A 94 5.70 20.14 -3.05
CA ILE A 94 6.12 19.72 -1.72
C ILE A 94 5.04 20.02 -0.68
N MET A 95 4.43 21.20 -0.74
CA MET A 95 3.36 21.57 0.19
C MET A 95 2.12 20.69 0.02
N SER A 96 1.87 20.18 -1.19
CA SER A 96 0.75 19.28 -1.50
C SER A 96 0.93 17.84 -0.99
N LEU A 97 2.14 17.44 -0.58
CA LEU A 97 2.40 16.09 -0.05
C LEU A 97 1.48 15.79 1.15
N LYS A 98 1.01 14.55 1.30
CA LYS A 98 0.16 14.18 2.44
C LYS A 98 1.02 13.97 3.69
N ASN A 99 0.58 14.56 4.81
CA ASN A 99 1.16 14.30 6.12
C ASN A 99 0.78 12.89 6.62
N GLY A 100 1.54 12.35 7.57
CA GLY A 100 1.30 11.06 8.22
C GLY A 100 1.53 9.85 7.31
N ARG A 101 2.32 10.02 6.24
CA ARG A 101 2.70 8.94 5.34
C ARG A 101 4.01 8.30 5.79
N ALA A 102 4.15 7.01 5.51
CA ALA A 102 5.39 6.29 5.77
C ALA A 102 6.53 6.96 5.00
N CYS A 103 7.63 7.21 5.70
CA CYS A 103 8.88 7.67 5.09
C CYS A 103 9.55 6.54 4.31
N GLY A 104 10.44 6.92 3.40
CA GLY A 104 11.36 5.97 2.76
C GLY A 104 12.38 5.38 3.74
N PRO A 105 13.32 4.56 3.25
CA PRO A 105 14.34 3.88 4.06
C PRO A 105 15.15 4.79 4.98
N GLU A 106 15.36 6.04 4.57
CA GLU A 106 16.18 7.03 5.30
C GLU A 106 15.41 7.76 6.42
N GLY A 107 14.15 7.43 6.69
CA GLY A 107 13.40 8.04 7.78
C GLY A 107 12.93 9.49 7.53
N VAL A 108 13.03 9.98 6.30
CA VAL A 108 12.66 11.36 5.95
C VAL A 108 11.16 11.46 5.67
N TYR A 109 10.44 12.12 6.58
CA TYR A 109 9.01 12.37 6.47
C TYR A 109 8.69 13.59 5.59
N ALA A 110 7.51 13.61 4.97
CA ALA A 110 7.07 14.71 4.13
C ALA A 110 7.01 16.05 4.90
N GLU A 111 6.66 16.00 6.18
CA GLU A 111 6.61 17.13 7.11
C GLU A 111 7.97 17.81 7.26
N LEU A 112 9.04 17.02 7.31
CA LEU A 112 10.41 17.54 7.44
C LEU A 112 10.85 18.24 6.15
N ILE A 113 10.43 17.71 5.00
CA ILE A 113 10.71 18.34 3.70
C ILE A 113 9.93 19.66 3.59
N LYS A 114 8.67 19.70 4.03
CA LYS A 114 7.84 20.91 4.03
C LYS A 114 8.38 22.02 4.94
N SER A 115 8.98 21.66 6.09
CA SER A 115 9.62 22.63 7.00
C SER A 115 11.02 23.05 6.55
N GLY A 116 11.50 22.52 5.42
CA GLY A 116 12.82 22.80 4.88
C GLY A 116 13.05 24.27 4.51
N SER A 117 14.33 24.65 4.45
CA SER A 117 14.76 25.98 4.06
C SER A 117 14.64 26.21 2.55
N LYS A 118 14.72 27.48 2.11
CA LYS A 118 14.78 27.83 0.67
C LYS A 118 15.93 27.11 -0.06
N ASN A 119 17.04 26.86 0.62
CA ASN A 119 18.17 26.13 0.05
C ASN A 119 17.79 24.68 -0.26
N LEU A 120 17.01 24.02 0.60
CA LEU A 120 16.51 22.67 0.33
C LEU A 120 15.62 22.66 -0.92
N PHE A 121 14.69 23.60 -1.04
CA PHE A 121 13.81 23.68 -2.22
C PHE A 121 14.59 23.94 -3.50
N ARG A 122 15.63 24.78 -3.45
CA ARG A 122 16.53 25.00 -4.60
C ARG A 122 17.29 23.72 -4.98
N MET A 123 17.83 22.99 -4.01
CA MET A 123 18.51 21.72 -4.27
C MET A 123 17.58 20.69 -4.89
N LEU A 124 16.37 20.52 -4.34
CA LEU A 124 15.37 19.62 -4.90
C LEU A 124 14.96 20.02 -6.31
N THR A 125 14.82 21.32 -6.58
CA THR A 125 14.51 21.84 -7.93
C THR A 125 15.60 21.46 -8.93
N ASN A 126 16.87 21.63 -8.56
CA ASN A 126 17.98 21.24 -9.43
C ASN A 126 18.00 19.72 -9.69
N THR A 127 17.79 18.90 -8.66
CA THR A 127 17.74 17.44 -8.82
C THR A 127 16.57 17.01 -9.71
N VAL A 128 15.39 17.59 -9.55
CA VAL A 128 14.22 17.28 -10.39
C VAL A 128 14.48 17.69 -11.83
N ASN A 129 15.02 18.89 -12.08
CA ASN A 129 15.35 19.35 -13.43
C ASN A 129 16.40 18.44 -14.08
N GLN A 130 17.41 17.99 -13.34
CA GLN A 130 18.38 17.01 -13.85
C GLN A 130 17.68 15.72 -14.27
N CYS A 131 16.81 15.17 -13.42
CA CYS A 131 16.07 13.93 -13.72
C CYS A 131 15.13 14.09 -14.93
N LEU A 132 14.49 15.26 -15.09
CA LEU A 132 13.62 15.55 -16.23
C LEU A 132 14.38 15.65 -17.56
N ASN A 133 15.65 16.05 -17.53
CA ASN A 133 16.50 16.19 -18.70
C ASN A 133 17.44 14.98 -18.90
N GLY A 134 17.02 13.79 -18.45
CA GLY A 134 17.69 12.53 -18.79
C GLY A 134 18.77 12.07 -17.81
N HIS A 135 19.04 12.79 -16.72
CA HIS A 135 19.89 12.23 -15.67
C HIS A 135 19.20 11.06 -14.96
N PRO A 136 19.96 10.04 -14.52
CA PRO A 136 19.41 8.89 -13.83
C PRO A 136 18.73 9.31 -12.52
N VAL A 137 17.51 8.82 -12.31
CA VAL A 137 16.79 8.99 -11.05
C VAL A 137 17.54 8.26 -9.93
N PRO A 138 17.72 8.88 -8.74
CA PRO A 138 18.41 8.23 -7.63
C PRO A 138 17.83 6.84 -7.31
N GLU A 139 18.69 5.82 -7.28
CA GLU A 139 18.29 4.43 -7.03
C GLU A 139 17.56 4.26 -5.69
N GLN A 140 17.86 5.11 -4.69
CA GLN A 140 17.16 5.10 -3.41
C GLN A 140 15.65 5.40 -3.56
N TRP A 141 15.23 6.17 -4.58
CA TRP A 141 13.82 6.51 -4.79
C TRP A 141 13.00 5.33 -5.31
N LYS A 142 13.67 4.33 -5.90
CA LYS A 142 13.03 3.10 -6.38
C LYS A 142 12.80 2.08 -5.26
N LYS A 143 13.38 2.29 -4.08
CA LYS A 143 13.28 1.37 -2.93
C LYS A 143 12.11 1.77 -2.03
N SER A 144 11.16 0.86 -1.84
CA SER A 144 10.06 1.01 -0.88
C SER A 144 10.20 -0.01 0.25
N ILE A 145 10.04 0.43 1.50
CA ILE A 145 9.97 -0.46 2.67
C ILE A 145 8.49 -0.74 2.97
N TYR A 146 8.12 -2.02 2.92
CA TYR A 146 6.83 -2.50 3.42
C TYR A 146 7.04 -3.08 4.82
N PRO A 147 6.56 -2.43 5.89
CA PRO A 147 6.59 -3.03 7.22
C PRO A 147 5.60 -4.21 7.24
N LEU A 148 6.12 -5.42 7.15
CA LEU A 148 5.37 -6.63 7.51
C LEU A 148 5.32 -6.68 9.03
N TYR A 149 4.20 -6.28 9.61
CA TYR A 149 3.90 -6.59 11.01
C TYR A 149 3.55 -8.07 11.10
N ILE A 150 4.48 -8.87 11.64
CA ILE A 150 4.30 -10.29 11.99
C ILE A 150 3.87 -10.35 13.46
#